data_AF-A0A926VW14-F1
#
_entry.id   AF-A0A926VW14-F1
#
_cell.length_a   1.000
_cell.length_b   1.000
_cell.length_c   1.000
_cell.angle_alpha   90.00
_cell.angle_beta   90.00
_cell.angle_gamma   90.00
#
_symmetry.space_group_name_H-M   'P 1'
#
loop_
_entity.id
_entity.type
_entity.pdbx_description
1 polymer ?
#
loop_
_entity_poly.entity_id
_entity_poly.type
_entity_poly.pdbx_seq_one_letter_code
_entity_poly.pdbx_strand_id
1 'polypeptide(L)'
;MAPGAIFSEAKNSFPDSILKDVGLQRSKAQDIIVPHTQLYISIEELEKADGDILFVGTLSNDDQKSLDKLKQNPLWKKLRAVQQNHVYSIDYI
;
A
#
# COMPACT_ATOMS: atom_id res chain seq x y z
N MET A 1 2.71 3.76 15.99
CA MET A 1 3.43 2.87 15.04
C MET A 1 4.91 3.13 15.15
N ALA A 2 5.76 2.12 14.89
CA ALA A 2 7.20 2.34 14.83
C ALA A 2 7.56 3.18 13.58
N PRO A 3 8.58 4.05 13.63
CA PRO A 3 9.04 4.77 12.45
C PRO A 3 9.36 3.81 11.30
N GLY A 4 8.86 4.12 10.09
CA GLY A 4 9.08 3.30 8.91
C GLY A 4 8.21 2.04 8.81
N ALA A 5 7.19 1.89 9.66
CA ALA A 5 6.19 0.85 9.49
C ALA A 5 5.45 1.02 8.15
N ILE A 6 5.28 -0.08 7.43
CA ILE A 6 4.53 -0.13 6.18
C ILE A 6 3.28 -0.97 6.44
N PHE A 7 2.14 -0.50 5.97
CA PHE A 7 0.89 -1.27 6.02
C PHE A 7 0.09 -1.06 4.74
N SER A 8 -0.83 -1.99 4.52
CA SER A 8 -1.83 -1.94 3.48
C SER A 8 -3.22 -1.99 4.10
N GLU A 9 -4.17 -1.29 3.50
CA GLU A 9 -5.57 -1.31 3.92
C GLU A 9 -6.24 -2.63 3.51
N ALA A 10 -6.92 -3.28 4.45
CA ALA A 10 -7.58 -4.59 4.27
C ALA A 10 -9.01 -4.46 3.71
N LYS A 11 -9.69 -5.58 3.43
CA LYS A 11 -11.06 -5.60 2.88
C LYS A 11 -12.09 -4.91 3.78
N ASN A 12 -11.89 -4.87 5.09
CA ASN A 12 -12.81 -4.22 6.02
C ASN A 12 -12.47 -2.73 6.30
N SER A 13 -11.60 -2.11 5.48
CA SER A 13 -11.19 -0.70 5.57
C SER A 13 -12.11 0.26 4.82
N PHE A 14 -11.96 1.57 5.08
CA PHE A 14 -12.68 2.60 4.34
C PHE A 14 -12.39 2.59 2.82
N PRO A 15 -11.13 2.46 2.34
CA PRO A 15 -10.89 2.36 0.89
C PRO A 15 -11.62 1.20 0.21
N ASP A 16 -12.02 0.15 0.94
CA ASP A 16 -12.80 -0.94 0.37
C ASP A 16 -14.19 -0.50 -0.08
N SER A 17 -14.84 0.43 0.64
CA SER A 17 -16.15 0.93 0.20
C SER A 17 -16.03 1.67 -1.12
N ILE A 18 -14.97 2.50 -1.29
CA ILE A 18 -14.70 3.21 -2.54
C ILE A 18 -14.46 2.23 -3.68
N LEU A 19 -13.57 1.25 -3.48
CA LEU A 19 -13.24 0.26 -4.51
C LEU A 19 -14.48 -0.53 -4.95
N LYS A 20 -15.36 -0.90 -4.01
CA LYS A 20 -16.64 -1.56 -4.31
C LYS A 20 -17.57 -0.67 -5.13
N ASP A 21 -17.70 0.61 -4.76
CA ASP A 21 -18.58 1.55 -5.45
C ASP A 21 -18.18 1.75 -6.93
N VAL A 22 -16.88 1.67 -7.22
CA VAL A 22 -16.35 1.77 -8.59
C VAL A 22 -16.10 0.43 -9.29
N GLY A 23 -16.47 -0.69 -8.66
CA GLY A 23 -16.34 -2.04 -9.24
C GLY A 23 -14.91 -2.56 -9.38
N LEU A 24 -13.97 -2.04 -8.58
CA LEU A 24 -12.58 -2.48 -8.56
C LEU A 24 -12.35 -3.64 -7.59
N GLN A 25 -11.46 -4.55 -7.96
CA GLN A 25 -11.04 -5.68 -7.13
C GLN A 25 -9.80 -5.33 -6.30
N ARG A 26 -9.58 -6.09 -5.22
CA ARG A 26 -8.37 -6.03 -4.40
C ARG A 26 -7.41 -7.17 -4.74
N SER A 27 -6.14 -6.99 -4.39
CA SER A 27 -5.17 -8.09 -4.43
C SER A 27 -5.55 -9.16 -3.40
N LYS A 28 -5.19 -10.43 -3.66
CA LYS A 28 -5.50 -11.56 -2.75
C LYS A 28 -4.98 -11.35 -1.34
N ALA A 29 -3.84 -10.67 -1.18
CA ALA A 29 -3.25 -10.39 0.13
C ALA A 29 -4.08 -9.37 0.93
N GLN A 30 -4.78 -8.46 0.26
CA GLN A 30 -5.66 -7.47 0.89
C GLN A 30 -7.11 -7.97 1.07
N ASP A 31 -7.50 -9.08 0.43
CA ASP A 31 -8.83 -9.68 0.54
C ASP A 31 -9.01 -10.47 1.87
N ILE A 32 -8.72 -9.78 2.98
CA ILE A 32 -8.77 -10.31 4.34
C ILE A 32 -9.54 -9.35 5.26
N ILE A 33 -10.10 -9.90 6.34
CA ILE A 33 -10.74 -9.12 7.41
C ILE A 33 -9.83 -9.19 8.64
N VAL A 34 -9.35 -8.04 9.10
CA VAL A 34 -8.42 -7.95 10.24
C VAL A 34 -8.83 -6.87 11.24
N PRO A 35 -8.46 -7.00 12.53
CA PRO A 35 -8.58 -5.92 13.49
C PRO A 35 -7.85 -4.67 13.01
N HIS A 36 -8.41 -3.48 13.28
CA HIS A 36 -7.84 -2.19 12.89
C HIS A 36 -7.65 -1.96 11.37
N THR A 37 -8.21 -2.84 10.53
CA THR A 37 -8.24 -2.74 9.06
C THR A 37 -6.88 -2.65 8.36
N GLN A 38 -5.77 -2.84 9.08
CA GLN A 38 -4.41 -2.67 8.57
C GLN A 38 -3.67 -4.00 8.52
N LEU A 39 -3.17 -4.35 7.35
CA LEU A 39 -2.20 -5.42 7.14
C LEU A 39 -0.80 -4.82 7.18
N TYR A 40 -0.09 -5.03 8.29
CA TYR A 40 1.32 -4.64 8.39
C TYR A 40 2.17 -5.56 7.51
N ILE A 41 3.08 -4.96 6.75
CA ILE A 41 3.99 -5.67 5.84
C ILE A 41 5.43 -5.27 6.15
N SER A 42 6.32 -6.27 6.14
CA SER A 42 7.76 -5.98 6.16
C SER A 42 8.25 -5.60 4.76
N ILE A 43 9.48 -5.11 4.67
CA ILE A 43 10.10 -4.80 3.37
C ILE A 43 10.29 -6.07 2.53
N GLU A 44 10.57 -7.21 3.17
CA GLU A 44 10.70 -8.52 2.55
C GLU A 44 9.36 -9.03 2.00
N GLU A 45 8.24 -8.60 2.59
CA GLU A 45 6.88 -8.99 2.21
C GLU A 45 6.19 -7.97 1.31
N LEU A 46 6.92 -7.01 0.75
CA LEU A 46 6.37 -5.90 -0.01
C LEU A 46 5.54 -6.33 -1.23
N GLU A 47 5.80 -7.53 -1.76
CA GLU A 47 4.99 -8.17 -2.81
C GLU A 47 3.50 -8.35 -2.42
N LYS A 48 3.18 -8.41 -1.12
CA LYS A 48 1.78 -8.46 -0.63
C LYS A 48 1.01 -7.16 -0.95
N ALA A 49 1.71 -6.04 -1.14
CA ALA A 49 1.11 -4.78 -1.57
C ALA A 49 1.00 -4.64 -3.09
N ASP A 50 1.58 -5.55 -3.88
CA ASP A 50 1.57 -5.44 -5.33
C ASP A 50 0.18 -5.67 -5.93
N GLY A 51 -0.04 -5.09 -7.11
CA GLY A 51 -1.30 -5.10 -7.82
C GLY A 51 -1.13 -4.58 -9.24
N ASP A 52 -2.25 -4.35 -9.93
CA ASP A 52 -2.21 -3.71 -11.25
C ASP A 52 -2.02 -2.18 -11.11
N ILE A 53 -2.48 -1.61 -9.99
CA ILE A 53 -2.32 -0.22 -9.58
C ILE A 53 -1.89 -0.20 -8.11
N LEU A 54 -0.93 0.66 -7.77
CA LEU A 54 -0.48 0.90 -6.41
C LEU A 54 -0.78 2.33 -5.98
N PHE A 55 -1.73 2.51 -5.06
CA PHE A 55 -1.94 3.78 -4.36
C PHE A 55 -1.03 3.82 -3.13
N VAL A 56 -0.21 4.86 -3.00
CA VAL A 56 0.75 4.99 -1.91
C VAL A 56 0.70 6.38 -1.29
N GLY A 57 0.63 6.45 0.02
CA GLY A 57 0.62 7.69 0.78
C GLY A 57 1.40 7.53 2.08
N THR A 58 1.58 8.64 2.78
CA THR A 58 2.20 8.66 4.11
C THR A 58 1.21 9.20 5.14
N LEU A 59 1.32 8.75 6.39
CA LEU A 59 0.44 9.20 7.48
C LEU A 59 0.80 10.59 8.01
N SER A 60 2.01 11.06 7.70
CA SER A 60 2.51 12.38 8.08
C SER A 60 3.46 12.90 6.99
N ASN A 61 3.68 14.21 6.97
CA ASN A 61 4.67 14.82 6.09
C ASN A 61 6.11 14.36 6.41
N ASP A 62 6.39 14.03 7.67
CA ASP A 62 7.72 13.59 8.12
C ASP A 62 8.08 12.20 7.57
N ASP A 63 7.06 11.39 7.23
CA ASP A 63 7.23 10.06 6.67
C ASP A 63 7.59 10.05 5.18
N GLN A 64 7.53 11.20 4.49
CA GLN A 64 7.89 11.29 3.07
C GLN A 64 9.32 10.80 2.81
N LYS A 65 10.25 11.09 3.73
CA LYS A 65 11.64 10.58 3.65
C LYS A 65 11.71 9.06 3.72
N SER A 66 10.80 8.41 4.46
CA SER A 66 10.72 6.95 4.56
C SER A 66 10.20 6.35 3.26
N LEU A 67 9.17 6.96 2.65
CA LEU A 67 8.66 6.55 1.35
C LEU A 67 9.71 6.73 0.24
N ASP A 68 10.47 7.83 0.23
CA ASP A 68 11.53 8.06 -0.75
C ASP A 68 12.64 7.02 -0.65
N LYS A 69 13.03 6.64 0.59
CA LYS A 69 13.97 5.53 0.82
C LYS A 69 13.40 4.20 0.36
N LEU A 70 12.13 3.91 0.63
CA LEU A 70 11.46 2.69 0.19
C LEU A 70 11.48 2.58 -1.34
N LYS A 71 11.20 3.68 -2.06
CA LYS A 71 11.23 3.73 -3.53
C LYS A 71 12.61 3.42 -4.13
N GLN A 72 13.69 3.62 -3.38
CA GLN A 72 15.05 3.26 -3.80
C GLN A 72 15.35 1.77 -3.63
N ASN A 73 14.60 1.06 -2.79
CA ASN A 73 14.80 -0.36 -2.48
C ASN A 73 14.59 -1.26 -3.73
N PRO A 74 15.45 -2.26 -3.96
CA PRO A 74 15.26 -3.21 -5.07
C PRO A 74 13.93 -3.98 -5.02
N LEU A 75 13.40 -4.30 -3.85
CA LEU A 75 12.12 -5.00 -3.70
C LEU A 75 10.94 -4.13 -4.14
N TRP A 76 10.99 -2.82 -3.87
CA TRP A 76 10.01 -1.87 -4.43
C TRP A 76 10.07 -1.86 -5.96
N LYS A 77 11.27 -1.80 -6.53
CA LYS A 77 11.47 -1.80 -8.00
C LYS A 77 11.07 -3.11 -8.68
N LYS A 78 10.84 -4.18 -7.92
CA LYS A 78 10.35 -5.48 -8.43
C LYS A 78 8.84 -5.59 -8.50
N LEU A 79 8.10 -4.69 -7.83
CA LEU A 79 6.64 -4.69 -7.88
C LEU A 79 6.15 -4.43 -9.31
N ARG A 80 5.15 -5.18 -9.78
CA ARG A 80 4.64 -5.06 -11.15
C ARG A 80 4.07 -3.66 -11.39
N ALA A 81 3.31 -3.11 -10.45
CA ALA A 81 2.77 -1.76 -10.56
C ALA A 81 3.88 -0.69 -10.70
N VAL A 82 5.02 -0.89 -10.03
CA VAL A 82 6.17 0.02 -10.13
C VAL A 82 6.83 -0.08 -11.49
N GLN A 83 7.07 -1.29 -11.99
CA GLN A 83 7.67 -1.53 -13.31
C GLN A 83 6.80 -1.00 -14.46
N GLN A 84 5.48 -1.03 -14.28
CA GLN A 84 4.50 -0.52 -15.25
C GLN A 84 4.20 0.97 -15.09
N ASN A 85 4.84 1.66 -14.13
CA ASN A 85 4.58 3.06 -13.81
C ASN A 85 3.10 3.34 -13.44
N HIS A 86 2.46 2.40 -12.75
CA HIS A 86 1.10 2.49 -12.22
C HIS A 86 1.09 2.77 -10.71
N VAL A 87 1.96 3.66 -10.27
CA VAL A 87 2.05 4.10 -8.87
C VAL A 87 1.48 5.50 -8.76
N TYR A 88 0.47 5.65 -7.91
CA TYR A 88 -0.21 6.92 -7.69
C TYR A 88 -0.03 7.35 -6.25
N SER A 89 0.54 8.53 -6.06
CA SER A 89 0.60 9.15 -4.74
C SER A 89 -0.79 9.64 -4.32
N ILE A 90 -1.19 9.30 -3.11
CA ILE A 90 -2.41 9.82 -2.48
C ILE A 90 -2.03 10.73 -1.33
N ASP A 91 -2.85 11.75 -1.10
CA ASP A 91 -2.85 12.44 0.18
C ASP A 91 -3.71 11.64 1.14
N TYR A 92 -3.12 11.21 2.25
CA TYR A 92 -3.84 10.45 3.27
C TYR A 92 -4.47 11.39 4.32
N ILE A 93 -4.03 12.67 4.35
CA ILE A 93 -4.36 13.64 5.41
C ILE A 93 -5.30 14.71 4.87
#